data_AF-A0A829HBT9-F1
#
_entry.id   AF-A0A829HBT9-F1
#
_cell.length_a   1.000
_cell.length_b   1.000
_cell.length_c   1.000
_cell.angle_alpha   90.00
_cell.angle_beta   90.00
_cell.angle_gamma   90.00
#
_symmetry.space_group_name_H-M   'P 1'
#
loop_
_entity.id
_entity.type
_entity.pdbx_description
1 polymer ?
#
loop_
_entity_poly.entity_id
_entity_poly.type
_entity_poly.pdbx_seq_one_letter_code
_entity_poly.pdbx_strand_id
1 'polypeptide(L)' 'MEKLPLIITLHTSYYCCTPQVEGNSYEVNLYQIDKNMKLTELTSLLGDDSEGFEGQVEGRVYYKFKDIASIKKWLDKNYK' A
#
# COMPACT_ATOMS: atom_id res chain seq x y z
N MET A 1 -24.67 2.70 -9.11
CA MET A 1 -23.76 1.64 -9.58
C MET A 1 -23.27 0.88 -8.36
N GLU A 2 -23.34 -0.45 -8.36
CA GLU A 2 -22.66 -1.25 -7.34
C GLU A 2 -21.15 -1.07 -7.52
N LYS A 3 -20.44 -0.68 -6.45
CA LYS A 3 -18.97 -0.71 -6.46
C LYS A 3 -18.55 -2.17 -6.55
N LEU A 4 -17.71 -2.49 -7.53
CA LEU A 4 -17.11 -3.82 -7.59
C LEU A 4 -16.18 -4.00 -6.38
N PRO A 5 -16.06 -5.23 -5.84
CA PRO A 5 -15.16 -5.50 -4.74
C PRO A 5 -13.71 -5.14 -5.09
N LEU A 6 -12.99 -4.64 -4.09
CA LEU A 6 -11.56 -4.37 -4.18
C LEU A 6 -10.80 -5.42 -3.36
N ILE A 7 -9.67 -5.85 -3.89
CA ILE A 7 -8.68 -6.66 -3.19
C ILE A 7 -7.50 -5.74 -2.88
N ILE A 8 -7.11 -5.71 -1.61
CA ILE A 8 -5.96 -4.96 -1.13
C ILE A 8 -4.96 -6.00 -0.62
N THR A 9 -3.73 -5.97 -1.11
CA THR A 9 -2.62 -6.66 -0.46
C THR A 9 -1.65 -5.63 0.11
N LEU A 10 -1.13 -5.94 1.29
CA LEU A 10 -0.11 -5.14 1.96
C LEU A 10 1.05 -6.09 2.27
N HIS A 11 2.17 -5.88 1.59
CA HIS A 11 3.41 -6.59 1.83
C HIS A 11 4.28 -5.73 2.73
N THR A 12 4.82 -6.33 3.79
CA THR A 12 5.66 -5.62 4.75
C THR A 12 6.93 -6.40 5.01
N SER A 13 8.07 -5.74 4.97
CA SER A 13 9.36 -6.35 5.32
C SER A 13 10.10 -5.46 6.31
N TYR A 14 10.61 -6.04 7.39
CA TYR A 14 11.50 -5.33 8.31
C TYR A 14 12.95 -5.54 7.88
N TYR A 15 13.68 -4.44 7.74
CA TYR A 15 15.10 -4.38 7.48
C TYR A 15 15.81 -3.91 8.73
N CYS A 16 16.88 -4.61 9.08
CA CYS A 16 17.77 -4.19 10.15
C CYS A 16 19.21 -4.36 9.73
N CYS A 17 20.02 -3.71 10.55
CA CYS A 17 21.38 -4.11 10.92
C CYS A 17 22.48 -3.49 10.06
N THR A 18 23.52 -3.00 10.74
CA THR A 18 24.67 -2.31 10.13
C THR A 18 25.35 -3.20 9.08
N PRO A 19 25.73 -2.65 7.90
CA PRO A 19 25.75 -1.23 7.55
C PRO A 19 24.45 -0.70 6.89
N GLN A 20 23.35 -1.47 6.93
CA GLN A 20 22.11 -1.15 6.21
C GLN A 20 21.14 -0.27 7.01
N VAL A 21 20.12 0.19 6.29
CA VAL A 21 18.98 0.96 6.76
C VAL A 21 18.12 0.15 7.74
N GLU A 22 17.68 0.77 8.83
CA GLU A 22 16.75 0.15 9.78
C GLU A 22 15.33 0.70 9.61
N GLY A 23 14.35 -0.19 9.40
CA GLY A 23 12.95 0.18 9.25
C GLY A 23 12.11 -0.86 8.50
N ASN A 24 10.89 -0.48 8.16
CA ASN A 24 9.93 -1.34 7.46
C ASN A 24 9.71 -0.82 6.03
N SER A 25 9.83 -1.69 5.04
CA SER A 25 9.25 -1.42 3.72
C SER A 25 7.78 -1.85 3.69
N TYR A 26 7.02 -1.17 2.86
CA TYR A 26 5.63 -1.43 2.59
C TYR A 26 5.40 -1.39 1.09
N GLU A 27 4.60 -2.31 0.58
CA GLU A 27 4.12 -2.33 -0.79
C GLU A 27 2.63 -2.67 -0.77
N VAL A 28 1.82 -1.82 -1.40
CA VAL A 28 0.37 -1.94 -1.47
C VAL A 28 -0.01 -2.22 -2.91
N ASN A 29 -0.65 -3.38 -3.13
CA ASN A 29 -1.27 -3.67 -4.41
C ASN A 29 -2.80 -3.56 -4.29
N LEU A 30 -3.41 -2.97 -5.31
CA LEU A 30 -4.85 -2.76 -5.39
C LEU A 30 -5.39 -3.41 -6.66
N TYR A 31 -6.42 -4.23 -6.51
CA TYR A 31 -7.11 -4.87 -7.62
C TYR A 31 -8.62 -4.69 -7.50
N GLN A 32 -9.29 -4.62 -8.63
CA GLN A 32 -10.74 -4.75 -8.73
C GLN A 32 -11.06 -6.14 -9.26
N ILE A 33 -11.98 -6.84 -8.60
CA ILE A 33 -12.44 -8.16 -9.02
C ILE A 33 -13.86 -8.07 -9.56
N ASP A 34 -14.10 -8.61 -10.75
CA ASP A 34 -15.43 -8.68 -11.35
C ASP A 34 -16.15 -10.01 -11.05
N LYS A 35 -17.40 -10.14 -11.51
CA LYS A 35 -18.23 -11.33 -11.31
C LYS A 35 -17.68 -12.58 -12.01
N ASN A 36 -16.73 -12.42 -12.94
CA ASN A 36 -16.07 -13.49 -13.66
C ASN A 36 -14.69 -13.83 -13.04
N MET A 37 -14.40 -13.33 -11.84
CA MET A 37 -13.10 -13.48 -11.15
C MET A 37 -11.92 -12.86 -11.91
N LYS A 38 -12.18 -11.93 -12.84
CA LYS A 38 -11.11 -11.21 -13.53
C LYS A 38 -10.59 -10.09 -12.64
N LEU A 39 -9.26 -10.06 -12.46
CA LEU A 39 -8.57 -8.99 -11.76
C LEU A 39 -8.18 -7.88 -12.73
N THR A 40 -8.53 -6.65 -12.37
CA THR A 40 -7.98 -5.43 -12.99
C THR A 40 -7.06 -4.78 -11.98
N GLU A 41 -5.79 -4.58 -12.34
CA GLU A 41 -4.82 -3.87 -11.51
C GLU A 41 -5.19 -2.38 -11.44
N LEU A 42 -5.19 -1.84 -10.22
CA LEU A 42 -5.49 -0.45 -9.91
C LEU A 42 -4.40 0.20 -9.03
N THR A 43 -3.27 -0.46 -8.81
CA THR A 43 -2.18 0.03 -7.94
C THR A 43 -1.71 1.43 -8.34
N SER A 44 -1.73 1.78 -9.62
CA SER A 44 -1.38 3.11 -10.14
C SER A 44 -2.21 4.26 -9.56
N LEU A 45 -3.40 3.99 -8.99
CA LEU A 45 -4.19 5.00 -8.29
C LEU A 45 -3.52 5.51 -7.02
N LEU A 46 -2.67 4.70 -6.40
CA LEU A 46 -1.93 5.06 -5.18
C LEU A 46 -0.69 5.93 -5.51
N GLY A 47 -0.22 5.92 -6.75
CA GLY A 47 0.98 6.66 -7.16
C GLY A 47 2.20 6.30 -6.31
N ASP A 48 2.94 7.32 -5.85
CA ASP A 48 4.10 7.15 -4.97
C ASP A 48 3.73 6.59 -3.59
N ASP A 49 2.44 6.63 -3.20
CA ASP A 49 1.99 5.97 -1.98
C ASP A 49 1.82 4.44 -2.20
N SER A 50 2.06 3.87 -3.39
CA SER A 50 1.96 2.41 -3.61
C SER A 50 3.08 1.61 -2.92
N GLU A 51 4.23 2.23 -2.69
CA GLU A 51 5.36 1.62 -1.98
C GLU A 51 6.09 2.67 -1.14
N GLY A 52 6.80 2.23 -0.11
CA GLY A 52 7.64 3.15 0.65
C GLY A 52 8.30 2.52 1.85
N PHE A 53 9.05 3.35 2.56
CA PHE A 53 9.85 2.94 3.70
C PHE A 53 9.54 3.80 4.93
N GLU A 54 9.43 3.17 6.09
CA GLU A 54 9.42 3.85 7.38
C GLU A 54 10.61 3.41 8.21
N GLY A 55 11.49 4.34 8.55
CA GLY A 55 12.67 4.02 9.34
C GLY A 55 13.65 5.16 9.50
N GLN A 56 14.88 4.82 9.88
CA GLN A 56 15.98 5.76 10.06
C GLN A 56 16.96 5.61 8.89
N VAL A 57 16.82 6.45 7.86
CA VAL A 57 17.72 6.54 6.70
C VAL A 57 18.06 8.01 6.51
N GLU A 58 19.30 8.41 6.83
CA GLU A 58 19.73 9.81 6.76
C GLU A 58 18.73 10.81 7.40
N GLY A 59 17.98 10.34 8.41
CA GLY A 59 16.79 11.02 8.95
C GLY A 59 15.62 10.05 9.18
N ARG A 60 14.52 10.54 9.74
CA ARG A 60 13.31 9.72 9.95
C ARG A 60 12.38 9.83 8.74
N VAL A 61 12.18 8.72 8.04
CA VAL A 61 11.20 8.61 6.95
C VAL A 61 9.90 8.05 7.51
N TYR A 62 8.78 8.65 7.15
CA TYR A 62 7.44 8.20 7.52
C TYR A 62 6.67 7.81 6.27
N TYR A 63 6.12 6.60 6.26
CA TYR A 63 5.25 6.11 5.20
C TYR A 63 3.79 6.09 5.65
N LYS A 64 2.87 6.25 4.70
CA LYS A 64 1.45 6.51 4.97
C LYS A 64 0.59 5.25 5.10
N PHE A 65 0.82 4.23 4.28
CA PHE A 65 -0.04 3.03 4.20
C PHE A 65 0.54 1.84 4.95
N LYS A 66 0.57 1.96 6.27
CA LYS A 66 1.19 0.94 7.15
C LYS A 66 0.25 -0.21 7.51
N ASP A 67 -1.04 -0.03 7.27
CA ASP A 67 -2.08 -0.98 7.63
C ASP A 67 -3.29 -0.88 6.69
N ILE A 68 -4.12 -1.93 6.65
CA ILE A 68 -5.31 -2.00 5.81
C ILE A 68 -6.33 -0.88 6.13
N ALA A 69 -6.40 -0.42 7.38
CA ALA A 69 -7.35 0.61 7.78
C ALA A 69 -7.00 1.98 7.18
N SER A 70 -5.71 2.32 7.15
CA SER A 70 -5.18 3.54 6.55
C SER A 70 -5.40 3.57 5.03
N ILE A 71 -5.20 2.44 4.35
CA ILE A 71 -5.46 2.27 2.91
C ILE A 71 -6.96 2.43 2.64
N LYS A 72 -7.82 1.73 3.41
CA LYS A 72 -9.28 1.84 3.27
C LYS A 72 -9.78 3.28 3.46
N LYS A 73 -9.29 3.98 4.47
CA LYS A 73 -9.63 5.38 4.73
C LYS A 73 -9.25 6.30 3.56
N TRP A 74 -8.15 6.00 2.86
CA TRP A 74 -7.78 6.73 1.65
C TRP A 74 -8.70 6.38 0.48
N LEU A 75 -9.02 5.10 0.27
CA LEU A 75 -9.96 4.66 -0.77
C LEU A 75 -11.35 5.28 -0.59
N ASP A 76 -11.88 5.32 0.64
CA ASP A 76 -13.18 5.92 0.94
C ASP A 76 -13.24 7.42 0.57
N LYS A 77 -12.10 8.10 0.57
CA LYS A 77 -11.98 9.53 0.21
C LYS A 77 -11.72 9.77 -1.27
N ASN A 78 -10.88 8.94 -1.89
CA ASN A 78 -10.30 9.21 -3.21
C ASN A 78 -10.88 8.31 -4.32
N TYR A 79 -11.44 7.16 -3.98
CA TYR A 79 -12.00 6.19 -4.92
C TYR A 79 -13.54 6.11 -4.77
N LYS A 80 -14.26 6.79 -5.66
CA LYS A 80 -15.74 6.89 -5.66
C LYS A 80 -16.39 5.96 -6.66
#